data_AF-A0A507CN65-F1
#
_entry.id   AF-A0A507CN65-F1
#
_cell.length_a   1.000
_cell.length_b   1.000
_cell.length_c   1.000
_cell.angle_alpha   90.00
_cell.angle_beta   90.00
_cell.angle_gamma   90.00
#
_symmetry.space_group_name_H-M   'P 1'
#
loop_
_entity.id
_entity.type
_entity.pdbx_description
1 polymer ?
#
loop_
_entity_poly.entity_id
_entity_poly.type
_entity_poly.pdbx_seq_one_letter_code
_entity_poly.pdbx_strand_id
1 'polypeptide(L)'
;MLPTQSAEFIIHHDIKELGLHILVCSVHYTAATERRYFRKFFKFHVLNPLAVKTKVNSLLNGRVFLEAQIQNLSTAPMCLERMKFDPNDLFDSTDLNTTNSTIPTTINDNTTTIPTVFDHAPYLSPQDTRQYLYMLSPKTPNDPLAQTTSTLGKLDIMWRTSMAQIGRLQTSQLSRKVPPIEPYDINVIKLPPLIVAEHPFTLQCRLRNNLPAETLCLSLAAVKAKMGDVLICGITELILGDVAPLHSVDFELHFFPLLAGLHNVTGLRINEAHSGIGRDVDSLTQVLVS
;
A
#
# COMPACT_ATOMS: atom_id res chain seq x y z
N MET A 1 2.49 52.25 24.20
CA MET A 1 1.49 52.77 23.25
C MET A 1 0.88 54.01 23.86
N LEU A 2 0.84 55.12 23.11
CA LEU A 2 0.10 56.31 23.53
C LEU A 2 -1.41 56.02 23.48
N PRO A 3 -2.25 56.76 24.23
CA PRO A 3 -3.70 56.73 24.03
C PRO A 3 -4.03 56.95 22.54
N THR A 4 -5.00 56.20 22.00
CA THR A 4 -5.44 56.19 20.58
C THR A 4 -4.54 55.50 19.55
N GLN A 5 -3.43 54.85 19.95
CA GLN A 5 -2.63 54.01 19.05
C GLN A 5 -3.05 52.54 19.12
N SER A 6 -3.25 51.90 17.96
CA SER A 6 -3.46 50.46 17.84
C SER A 6 -2.18 49.76 17.36
N ALA A 7 -1.88 48.60 17.93
CA ALA A 7 -0.89 47.67 17.38
C ALA A 7 -1.57 46.35 17.09
N GLU A 8 -1.24 45.78 15.94
CA GLU A 8 -1.70 44.45 15.52
C GLU A 8 -0.53 43.47 15.65
N PHE A 9 -0.81 42.31 16.24
CA PHE A 9 0.16 41.24 16.39
C PHE A 9 -0.48 39.93 15.95
N ILE A 10 0.25 39.16 15.16
CA ILE A 10 -0.15 37.81 14.75
C ILE A 10 0.66 36.82 15.58
N ILE A 11 -0.04 35.98 16.35
CA ILE A 11 0.57 34.96 17.20
C ILE A 11 0.23 33.59 16.61
N HIS A 12 1.25 32.78 16.38
CA HIS A 12 1.10 31.39 15.95
C HIS A 12 1.44 30.47 17.12
N HIS A 13 0.54 29.53 17.42
CA HIS A 13 0.76 28.54 18.47
C HIS A 13 0.11 27.21 18.08
N ASP A 14 0.90 26.13 18.12
CA ASP A 14 0.45 24.79 17.78
C ASP A 14 -0.19 24.11 18.99
N ILE A 15 -1.49 23.85 18.91
CA ILE A 15 -2.22 23.12 19.95
C ILE A 15 -2.26 21.63 19.59
N LYS A 16 -1.64 20.80 20.42
CA LYS A 16 -1.55 19.36 20.20
C LYS A 16 -2.60 18.55 20.96
N GLU A 17 -3.13 19.12 22.05
CA GLU A 17 -4.07 18.44 22.93
C GLU A 17 -5.52 18.74 22.51
N LEU A 18 -6.35 17.70 22.45
CA LEU A 18 -7.79 17.84 22.21
C LEU A 18 -8.51 18.29 23.48
N GLY A 19 -9.66 18.95 23.32
CA GLY A 19 -10.51 19.36 24.44
C GLY A 19 -10.64 20.87 24.60
N LEU A 20 -11.01 21.32 25.80
CA LEU A 20 -11.27 22.73 26.10
C LEU A 20 -9.97 23.48 26.39
N HIS A 21 -9.70 24.53 25.60
CA HIS A 21 -8.57 25.43 25.76
C HIS A 21 -9.04 26.85 26.06
N ILE A 22 -8.18 27.64 26.70
CA ILE A 22 -8.46 29.04 27.04
C ILE A 22 -7.25 29.91 26.68
N LEU A 23 -7.42 30.81 25.71
CA LEU A 23 -6.46 31.88 25.47
C LEU A 23 -6.69 33.01 26.49
N VAL A 24 -5.65 33.31 27.27
CA VAL A 24 -5.67 34.40 28.25
C VAL A 24 -4.86 35.58 27.71
N CYS A 25 -5.55 36.67 27.38
CA CYS A 25 -4.90 37.92 27.00
C CYS A 25 -4.90 38.86 28.20
N SER A 26 -3.71 39.15 28.75
CA SER A 26 -3.53 40.12 29.84
C SER A 26 -2.85 41.38 29.33
N VAL A 27 -3.40 42.53 29.67
CA VAL A 27 -2.81 43.84 29.35
C VAL A 27 -2.40 44.49 30.66
N HIS A 28 -1.13 44.85 30.77
CA HIS A 28 -0.57 45.59 31.90
C HIS A 28 -0.19 46.99 31.43
N TYR A 29 -0.65 48.02 32.15
CA TYR A 29 -0.36 49.41 31.82
C TYR A 29 -0.24 50.26 33.08
N THR A 30 0.46 51.38 32.98
CA THR A 30 0.59 52.35 34.07
C THR A 30 -0.25 53.58 33.73
N ALA A 31 -1.19 53.93 34.60
CA ALA A 31 -1.98 55.16 34.48
C ALA A 31 -1.71 56.05 35.70
N ALA A 32 -1.24 57.27 35.47
CA ALA A 32 -1.00 58.27 36.51
C ALA A 32 -0.27 57.70 37.76
N THR A 33 0.86 56.99 37.55
CA THR A 33 1.71 56.31 38.56
C THR A 33 1.18 55.00 39.16
N GLU A 34 -0.05 54.58 38.89
CA GLU A 34 -0.58 53.28 39.33
C GLU A 34 -0.44 52.20 38.25
N ARG A 35 0.05 51.01 38.64
CA ARG A 35 0.03 49.83 37.78
C ARG A 35 -1.39 49.25 37.75
N ARG A 36 -1.96 49.14 36.56
CA ARG A 36 -3.26 48.53 36.29
C ARG A 36 -3.10 47.37 35.33
N TYR A 37 -4.03 46.43 35.41
CA TYR A 37 -4.11 45.37 34.41
C TYR A 37 -5.56 44.93 34.20
N PHE A 38 -5.83 44.38 33.03
CA PHE A 38 -7.06 43.64 32.78
C PHE A 38 -6.76 42.40 31.97
N ARG A 39 -7.62 41.39 32.09
CA ARG A 39 -7.49 40.13 31.35
C ARG A 39 -8.80 39.79 30.65
N LYS A 40 -8.68 39.19 29.47
CA LYS A 40 -9.79 38.60 28.73
C LYS A 40 -9.50 37.13 28.46
N PHE A 41 -10.53 36.31 28.64
CA PHE A 41 -10.48 34.87 28.44
C PHE A 41 -11.26 34.50 27.19
N PHE A 42 -10.64 33.75 26.30
CA PHE A 42 -11.29 33.20 25.11
C PHE A 42 -11.26 31.68 25.21
N LYS A 43 -12.40 31.08 25.53
CA LYS A 43 -12.55 29.63 25.65
C LYS A 43 -12.93 29.05 24.29
N PHE A 44 -12.29 27.96 23.88
CA PHE A 44 -12.60 27.26 22.63
C PHE A 44 -12.30 25.76 22.74
N HIS A 45 -12.97 24.95 21.94
CA HIS A 45 -12.72 23.51 21.88
C HIS A 45 -11.82 23.18 20.70
N VAL A 46 -10.82 22.33 20.95
CA VAL A 46 -9.96 21.74 19.93
C VAL A 46 -10.45 20.32 19.68
N LEU A 47 -10.91 20.08 18.46
CA LEU A 47 -11.40 18.79 17.97
C LEU A 47 -10.42 18.25 16.94
N ASN A 48 -10.46 16.93 16.68
CA ASN A 48 -9.69 16.35 15.60
C ASN A 48 -10.26 16.81 14.24
N PRO A 49 -9.53 17.60 13.44
CA PRO A 49 -10.07 18.18 12.21
C PRO A 49 -10.15 17.18 11.06
N LEU A 50 -9.38 16.09 11.12
CA LEU A 50 -9.27 15.08 10.06
C LEU A 50 -9.37 13.68 10.63
N ALA A 51 -10.21 12.84 10.02
CA ALA A 51 -10.10 11.39 10.18
C ALA A 51 -9.22 10.82 9.06
N VAL A 52 -8.26 9.97 9.45
CA VAL A 52 -7.36 9.25 8.54
C VAL A 52 -7.66 7.76 8.66
N LYS A 53 -8.04 7.14 7.54
CA LYS A 53 -8.17 5.68 7.42
C LYS A 53 -7.22 5.18 6.35
N THR A 54 -6.61 4.02 6.56
CA THR A 54 -5.69 3.44 5.58
C THR A 54 -6.09 2.03 5.20
N LYS A 55 -5.88 1.68 3.94
CA LYS A 55 -6.01 0.32 3.42
C LYS A 55 -4.71 -0.07 2.73
N VAL A 56 -4.23 -1.28 3.02
CA VAL A 56 -2.94 -1.74 2.53
C VAL A 56 -3.11 -3.06 1.78
N ASN A 57 -2.58 -3.14 0.57
CA ASN A 57 -2.50 -4.36 -0.22
C ASN A 57 -1.04 -4.67 -0.52
N SER A 58 -0.57 -5.84 -0.11
CA SER A 58 0.81 -6.29 -0.36
C SER A 58 0.83 -7.36 -1.44
N LEU A 59 1.75 -7.25 -2.37
CA LEU A 59 1.99 -8.23 -3.43
C LEU A 59 3.14 -9.16 -3.04
N LEU A 60 3.17 -10.36 -3.64
CA LEU A 60 4.19 -11.38 -3.40
C LEU A 60 5.62 -10.91 -3.75
N ASN A 61 5.74 -10.00 -4.71
CA ASN A 61 7.04 -9.41 -5.09
C ASN A 61 7.52 -8.29 -4.14
N GLY A 62 6.85 -8.09 -3.01
CA GLY A 62 7.19 -7.08 -2.01
C GLY A 62 6.63 -5.68 -2.27
N ARG A 63 6.00 -5.41 -3.42
CA ARG A 63 5.33 -4.13 -3.67
C ARG A 63 4.11 -3.96 -2.76
N VAL A 64 3.84 -2.72 -2.36
CA VAL A 64 2.69 -2.40 -1.50
C VAL A 64 1.92 -1.24 -2.08
N PHE A 65 0.60 -1.38 -2.13
CA PHE A 65 -0.32 -0.27 -2.39
C PHE A 65 -0.93 0.20 -1.08
N LEU A 66 -0.70 1.46 -0.74
CA LEU A 66 -1.25 2.15 0.42
C LEU A 66 -2.29 3.16 -0.06
N GLU A 67 -3.54 2.90 0.28
CA GLU A 67 -4.63 3.87 0.14
C GLU A 67 -4.82 4.63 1.46
N ALA A 68 -4.87 5.95 1.40
CA ALA A 68 -5.14 6.83 2.53
C ALA A 68 -6.41 7.65 2.28
N GLN A 69 -7.41 7.48 3.15
CA GLN A 69 -8.68 8.19 3.10
C GLN A 69 -8.67 9.31 4.13
N ILE A 70 -8.80 10.55 3.67
CA ILE A 70 -8.80 11.76 4.48
C ILE A 70 -10.21 12.32 4.48
N GLN A 71 -10.85 12.36 5.65
CA GLN A 71 -12.18 12.92 5.83
C GLN A 71 -12.11 14.22 6.63
N ASN A 72 -12.74 15.28 6.12
CA ASN A 72 -12.89 16.54 6.85
C ASN A 72 -13.96 16.40 7.93
N LEU A 73 -13.56 16.45 9.20
CA LEU A 73 -14.46 16.43 10.36
C LEU A 73 -14.72 17.82 10.94
N SER A 74 -14.08 18.85 10.40
CA SER A 74 -14.33 20.23 10.79
C SER A 74 -15.65 20.75 10.20
N THR A 75 -16.12 21.88 10.71
CA THR A 75 -17.33 22.56 10.24
C THR A 75 -17.09 23.47 9.04
N ALA A 76 -15.84 23.63 8.60
CA ALA A 76 -15.45 24.52 7.53
C ALA A 76 -14.72 23.76 6.41
N PRO A 77 -14.77 24.24 5.15
CA PRO A 77 -13.94 23.69 4.10
C PRO A 77 -12.46 23.94 4.38
N MET A 78 -11.60 23.04 3.91
CA MET A 78 -10.15 23.19 3.98
C MET A 78 -9.48 22.83 2.64
N CYS A 79 -8.30 23.37 2.40
CA CYS A 79 -7.46 23.01 1.27
C CYS A 79 -6.30 22.14 1.77
N LEU A 80 -6.11 20.96 1.19
CA LEU A 80 -4.96 20.10 1.50
C LEU A 80 -3.74 20.62 0.72
N GLU A 81 -2.78 21.22 1.43
CA GLU A 81 -1.57 21.79 0.82
C GLU A 81 -0.47 20.74 0.62
N ARG A 82 -0.43 19.74 1.50
CA ARG A 82 0.56 18.68 1.43
C ARG A 82 -0.05 17.35 1.84
N MET A 83 0.13 16.36 0.99
CA MET A 83 -0.16 14.97 1.28
C MET A 83 1.08 14.15 0.94
N LYS A 84 2.05 14.14 1.86
CA LYS A 84 3.34 13.48 1.65
C LYS A 84 3.38 12.17 2.41
N PHE A 85 3.77 11.09 1.73
CA PHE A 85 4.13 9.84 2.39
C PHE A 85 5.66 9.73 2.51
N ASP A 86 6.16 9.61 3.74
CA ASP A 86 7.58 9.34 4.03
C ASP A 86 7.73 7.82 4.24
N PRO A 87 8.28 7.08 3.26
CA PRO A 87 8.41 5.62 3.35
C PRO A 87 9.49 5.21 4.36
N ASN A 88 9.38 3.96 4.82
CA ASN A 88 10.48 3.25 5.50
C ASN A 88 11.67 3.10 4.55
N ASP A 89 12.89 3.07 5.11
CA ASP A 89 14.15 3.04 4.34
C ASP A 89 14.27 1.88 3.34
N LEU A 90 13.54 0.78 3.53
CA LEU A 90 13.51 -0.37 2.62
C LEU A 90 12.75 -0.10 1.31
N PHE A 91 11.95 0.97 1.24
CA PHE A 91 11.07 1.26 0.09
C PHE A 91 11.34 2.63 -0.52
N ASP A 92 11.13 2.70 -1.83
CA ASP A 92 10.83 3.95 -2.52
C ASP A 92 9.31 4.13 -2.61
N SER A 93 8.84 5.36 -2.49
CA SER A 93 7.42 5.71 -2.62
C SER A 93 7.15 6.42 -3.94
N THR A 94 6.12 5.98 -4.64
CA THR A 94 5.55 6.66 -5.81
C THR A 94 4.16 7.16 -5.46
N ASP A 95 3.94 8.45 -5.63
CA ASP A 95 2.62 9.07 -5.53
C ASP A 95 1.82 8.77 -6.82
N LEU A 96 0.65 8.14 -6.69
CA LEU A 96 -0.21 7.75 -7.80
C LEU A 96 -1.43 8.67 -7.97
N ASN A 97 -1.38 9.89 -7.42
CA ASN A 97 -2.48 10.86 -7.46
C ASN A 97 -2.31 11.92 -8.55
N THR A 98 -1.38 11.73 -9.49
CA THR A 98 -1.11 12.62 -10.61
C THR A 98 -1.83 12.15 -11.87
N THR A 99 -2.15 13.09 -12.76
CA THR A 99 -2.70 12.79 -14.09
C THR A 99 -1.59 12.85 -15.13
N ASN A 100 -1.65 12.00 -16.15
CA ASN A 100 -0.72 12.03 -17.28
C ASN A 100 -0.94 13.22 -18.23
N SER A 101 -1.67 14.26 -17.80
CA SER A 101 -1.93 15.41 -18.64
C SER A 101 -0.62 16.16 -18.88
N THR A 102 -0.14 16.11 -20.12
CA THR A 102 1.08 16.77 -20.60
C THR A 102 0.95 18.30 -20.68
N ILE A 103 -0.10 18.87 -20.11
CA ILE A 103 -0.30 20.30 -20.02
C ILE A 103 0.20 20.74 -18.64
N PRO A 104 1.46 21.21 -18.52
CA PRO A 104 1.85 21.94 -17.33
C PRO A 104 0.91 23.14 -17.19
N THR A 105 0.10 23.15 -16.14
CA THR A 105 -0.65 24.35 -15.74
C THR A 105 0.37 25.36 -15.24
N THR A 106 0.83 26.24 -16.13
CA THR A 106 1.64 27.39 -15.76
C THR A 106 0.77 28.35 -14.98
N ILE A 107 0.82 28.29 -13.65
CA ILE A 107 0.46 29.41 -12.79
C ILE A 107 1.70 30.32 -12.77
N ASN A 108 1.49 31.63 -12.88
CA ASN A 108 2.46 32.70 -13.20
C ASN A 108 3.71 32.88 -12.30
N ASP A 109 4.22 31.85 -11.63
CA ASP A 109 5.46 31.88 -10.86
C ASP A 109 6.20 30.56 -11.05
N ASN A 110 7.23 30.49 -11.89
CA ASN A 110 8.35 29.52 -12.04
C ASN A 110 8.26 28.11 -11.39
N THR A 111 7.07 27.55 -11.19
CA THR A 111 6.80 26.32 -10.45
C THR A 111 5.88 25.48 -11.32
N THR A 112 6.48 24.50 -11.98
CA THR A 112 5.73 23.46 -12.69
C THR A 112 4.99 22.62 -11.65
N THR A 113 3.69 22.85 -11.52
CA THR A 113 2.81 21.98 -10.74
C THR A 113 2.40 20.81 -11.60
N ILE A 114 2.60 19.59 -11.10
CA ILE A 114 2.15 18.37 -11.77
C ILE A 114 0.64 18.28 -11.55
N PRO A 115 -0.19 18.19 -12.61
CA PRO A 115 -1.64 18.18 -12.46
C PRO A 115 -2.08 16.94 -11.68
N THR A 116 -2.93 17.15 -10.68
CA THR A 116 -3.42 16.09 -9.79
C THR A 116 -4.83 15.68 -10.19
N VAL A 117 -5.24 14.48 -9.77
CA VAL A 117 -6.64 14.03 -9.95
C VAL A 117 -7.65 14.90 -9.20
N PHE A 118 -7.19 15.82 -8.33
CA PHE A 118 -8.02 16.68 -7.50
C PHE A 118 -8.08 18.14 -7.96
N ASP A 119 -7.49 18.49 -9.11
CA ASP A 119 -7.41 19.90 -9.55
C ASP A 119 -8.80 20.55 -9.73
N HIS A 120 -9.81 19.76 -10.09
CA HIS A 120 -11.20 20.20 -10.24
C HIS A 120 -11.97 20.31 -8.91
N ALA A 121 -11.38 19.81 -7.83
CA ALA A 121 -11.95 19.82 -6.48
C ALA A 121 -10.84 20.16 -5.45
N PRO A 122 -10.29 21.38 -5.47
CA PRO A 122 -9.14 21.73 -4.62
C PRO A 122 -9.49 21.72 -3.14
N TYR A 123 -10.76 22.02 -2.80
CA TYR A 123 -11.24 22.06 -1.43
C TYR A 123 -11.85 20.73 -0.98
N LEU A 124 -11.74 20.47 0.32
CA LEU A 124 -12.38 19.37 1.03
C LEU A 124 -13.46 19.98 1.94
N SER A 125 -14.73 19.88 1.55
CA SER A 125 -15.86 20.41 2.32
C SER A 125 -16.09 19.59 3.60
N PRO A 126 -16.84 20.09 4.58
CA PRO A 126 -17.22 19.30 5.75
C PRO A 126 -17.82 17.95 5.34
N GLN A 127 -17.37 16.87 5.98
CA GLN A 127 -17.74 15.48 5.69
C GLN A 127 -17.23 14.89 4.36
N ASP A 128 -16.66 15.69 3.47
CA ASP A 128 -16.03 15.16 2.25
C ASP A 128 -14.88 14.24 2.62
N THR A 129 -14.73 13.19 1.82
CA THR A 129 -13.63 12.23 1.91
C THR A 129 -12.84 12.25 0.61
N ARG A 130 -11.52 12.29 0.72
CA ARG A 130 -10.59 12.20 -0.41
C ARG A 130 -9.66 11.02 -0.22
N GLN A 131 -9.44 10.25 -1.28
CA GLN A 131 -8.64 9.03 -1.25
C GLN A 131 -7.35 9.24 -2.04
N TYR A 132 -6.24 8.96 -1.40
CA TYR A 132 -4.91 9.05 -1.98
C TYR A 132 -4.32 7.65 -2.13
N LEU A 133 -3.62 7.39 -3.24
CA LEU A 133 -2.94 6.13 -3.48
C LEU A 133 -1.43 6.32 -3.59
N TYR A 134 -0.69 5.48 -2.87
CA TYR A 134 0.76 5.40 -2.91
C TYR A 134 1.20 3.98 -3.25
N MET A 135 2.22 3.86 -4.08
CA MET A 135 2.89 2.59 -4.37
C MET A 135 4.28 2.61 -3.74
N LEU A 136 4.54 1.65 -2.86
CA LEU A 136 5.85 1.41 -2.29
C LEU A 136 6.51 0.27 -3.07
N SER A 137 7.72 0.51 -3.54
CA SER A 137 8.55 -0.48 -4.23
C SER A 137 9.79 -0.77 -3.39
N PRO A 138 10.14 -2.04 -3.13
CA PRO A 138 11.41 -2.38 -2.49
C PRO A 138 12.57 -1.77 -3.26
N LYS A 139 13.52 -1.12 -2.58
CA LYS A 139 14.72 -0.55 -3.20
C LYS A 139 15.59 -1.64 -3.85
N THR A 140 15.64 -2.79 -3.18
CA THR A 140 16.32 -3.98 -3.69
C THR A 140 15.26 -4.98 -4.17
N PRO A 141 15.29 -5.42 -5.44
CA PRO A 141 14.37 -6.43 -5.94
C PRO A 141 14.46 -7.72 -5.12
N ASN A 142 13.31 -8.30 -4.76
CA ASN A 142 13.20 -9.53 -3.96
C ASN A 142 13.88 -9.48 -2.58
N ASP A 143 14.00 -8.29 -1.97
CA ASP A 143 14.56 -8.14 -0.61
C ASP A 143 13.68 -8.83 0.45
N PRO A 144 14.18 -9.86 1.15
CA PRO A 144 13.44 -10.55 2.21
C PRO A 144 13.04 -9.63 3.36
N LEU A 145 13.84 -8.61 3.69
CA LEU A 145 13.52 -7.65 4.74
C LEU A 145 12.33 -6.77 4.32
N ALA A 146 12.34 -6.30 3.07
CA ALA A 146 11.23 -5.55 2.50
C ALA A 146 9.95 -6.40 2.34
N GLN A 147 10.05 -7.73 2.25
CA GLN A 147 8.87 -8.61 2.22
C GLN A 147 8.31 -8.92 3.61
N THR A 148 9.18 -9.03 4.61
CA THR A 148 8.81 -9.43 5.98
C THR A 148 8.55 -8.25 6.92
N THR A 149 9.00 -7.04 6.58
CA THR A 149 8.73 -5.86 7.41
C THR A 149 7.25 -5.54 7.48
N SER A 150 6.76 -5.25 8.68
CA SER A 150 5.40 -4.74 8.91
C SER A 150 5.33 -3.22 8.81
N THR A 151 6.44 -2.50 8.97
CA THR A 151 6.49 -1.04 9.01
C THR A 151 6.66 -0.45 7.61
N LEU A 152 5.76 0.45 7.21
CA LEU A 152 5.75 1.03 5.86
C LEU A 152 6.25 2.47 5.80
N GLY A 153 6.01 3.28 6.83
CA GLY A 153 6.32 4.71 6.83
C GLY A 153 5.23 5.54 7.49
N LYS A 154 5.20 6.85 7.24
CA LYS A 154 4.26 7.80 7.87
C LYS A 154 3.69 8.77 6.86
N LEU A 155 2.48 9.25 7.11
CA LEU A 155 1.87 10.34 6.35
C LEU A 155 2.11 11.67 7.07
N ASP A 156 2.45 12.69 6.30
CA ASP A 156 2.59 14.07 6.74
C ASP A 156 1.65 14.95 5.92
N ILE A 157 0.61 15.42 6.60
CA ILE A 157 -0.55 16.09 6.03
C ILE A 157 -0.53 17.54 6.49
N MET A 158 -0.61 18.47 5.56
CA MET A 158 -0.81 19.90 5.87
C MET A 158 -2.02 20.43 5.13
N TRP A 159 -2.74 21.31 5.79
CA TRP A 159 -3.91 21.95 5.22
C TRP A 159 -4.02 23.40 5.66
N ARG A 160 -4.84 24.14 4.91
CA ARG A 160 -5.19 25.52 5.21
C ARG A 160 -6.71 25.66 5.31
N THR A 161 -7.17 26.38 6.33
CA THR A 161 -8.60 26.74 6.48
C THR A 161 -8.92 28.02 5.70
N SER A 162 -10.21 28.38 5.62
CA SER A 162 -10.67 29.60 4.95
C SER A 162 -10.05 30.90 5.50
N MET A 163 -9.60 30.90 6.76
CA MET A 163 -8.94 32.04 7.41
C MET A 163 -7.41 31.95 7.35
N ALA A 164 -6.88 31.22 6.37
CA ALA A 164 -5.47 30.99 6.14
C ALA A 164 -4.70 30.30 7.29
N GLN A 165 -5.40 29.73 8.27
CA GLN A 165 -4.78 29.01 9.38
C GLN A 165 -4.21 27.69 8.86
N ILE A 166 -2.98 27.38 9.27
CA ILE A 166 -2.29 26.16 8.87
C ILE A 166 -2.53 25.10 9.94
N GLY A 167 -2.92 23.91 9.51
CA GLY A 167 -2.91 22.71 10.35
C GLY A 167 -1.94 21.69 9.79
N ARG A 168 -1.38 20.87 10.69
CA ARG A 168 -0.51 19.76 10.35
C ARG A 168 -0.88 18.53 11.16
N LEU A 169 -0.93 17.39 10.50
CA LEU A 169 -1.12 16.09 11.12
C LEU A 169 -0.08 15.14 10.55
N GLN A 170 0.74 14.56 11.43
CA GLN A 170 1.64 13.48 11.08
C GLN A 170 1.12 12.20 11.74
N THR A 171 0.94 11.14 10.97
CA THR A 171 0.54 9.85 11.52
C THR A 171 1.70 9.21 12.30
N SER A 172 1.36 8.23 13.14
CA SER A 172 2.34 7.23 13.56
C SER A 172 2.80 6.38 12.37
N GLN A 173 3.76 5.49 12.61
CA GLN A 173 4.20 4.51 11.63
C GLN A 173 3.00 3.66 11.19
N LEU A 174 2.63 3.80 9.91
CA LEU A 174 1.67 2.96 9.24
C LEU A 174 2.29 1.59 9.02
N SER A 175 1.49 0.56 9.28
CA SER A 175 1.91 -0.83 9.17
C SER A 175 0.99 -1.62 8.26
N ARG A 176 1.52 -2.76 7.80
CA ARG A 176 0.75 -3.79 7.09
C ARG A 176 0.69 -5.07 7.90
N LYS A 177 -0.32 -5.87 7.59
CA LYS A 177 -0.24 -7.30 7.88
C LYS A 177 0.74 -7.91 6.88
N VAL A 178 1.84 -8.45 7.39
CA VAL A 178 2.83 -9.15 6.58
C VAL A 178 2.15 -10.40 6.02
N PRO A 179 2.10 -10.59 4.68
CA PRO A 179 1.58 -11.82 4.11
C PRO A 179 2.42 -13.00 4.61
N PRO A 180 1.81 -14.13 4.97
CA PRO A 180 2.59 -15.34 5.24
C PRO A 180 3.35 -15.70 3.97
N ILE A 181 4.66 -15.95 4.10
CA ILE A 181 5.46 -16.46 3.00
C ILE A 181 5.06 -17.92 2.82
N GLU A 182 4.42 -18.25 1.70
CA GLU A 182 4.26 -19.64 1.31
C GLU A 182 5.65 -20.20 0.99
N PRO A 183 6.08 -21.29 1.64
CA PRO A 183 7.48 -21.74 1.60
C PRO A 183 7.92 -22.12 0.19
N TYR A 184 6.98 -22.55 -0.65
CA TYR A 184 7.21 -22.89 -2.04
C TYR A 184 5.98 -22.60 -2.89
N ASP A 185 6.20 -22.29 -4.16
CA ASP A 185 5.16 -22.09 -5.18
C ASP A 185 5.56 -22.69 -6.52
N ILE A 186 4.56 -23.07 -7.32
CA ILE A 186 4.72 -23.61 -8.67
C ILE A 186 4.03 -22.69 -9.67
N ASN A 187 4.70 -22.38 -10.79
CA ASN A 187 4.14 -21.57 -11.87
C ASN A 187 4.44 -22.19 -13.23
N VAL A 188 3.57 -21.94 -14.22
CA VAL A 188 3.85 -22.24 -15.63
C VAL A 188 4.71 -21.12 -16.21
N ILE A 189 5.88 -21.47 -16.72
CA ILE A 189 6.81 -20.54 -17.39
C ILE A 189 6.65 -20.56 -18.92
N LYS A 190 6.12 -21.65 -19.49
CA LYS A 190 5.83 -21.74 -20.92
C LYS A 190 4.62 -22.62 -21.19
N LEU A 191 3.67 -22.06 -21.95
CA LEU A 191 2.50 -22.75 -22.49
C LEU A 191 2.70 -23.03 -23.99
N PRO A 192 2.30 -24.20 -24.51
CA PRO A 192 2.26 -24.44 -25.94
C PRO A 192 1.21 -23.53 -26.61
N PRO A 193 1.44 -23.08 -27.86
CA PRO A 193 0.57 -22.12 -28.54
C PRO A 193 -0.79 -22.71 -28.94
N LEU A 194 -0.86 -24.03 -29.13
CA LEU A 194 -2.06 -24.76 -29.49
C LEU A 194 -2.11 -26.05 -28.67
N ILE A 195 -3.26 -26.30 -28.05
CA ILE A 195 -3.55 -27.54 -27.34
C ILE A 195 -4.80 -28.12 -28.01
N VAL A 196 -4.73 -29.38 -28.42
CA VAL A 196 -5.80 -30.08 -29.15
C VAL A 196 -6.34 -31.19 -28.28
N ALA A 197 -7.67 -31.36 -28.25
CA ALA A 197 -8.30 -32.46 -27.54
C ALA A 197 -7.72 -33.81 -27.98
N GLU A 198 -7.57 -34.72 -27.03
CA GLU A 198 -7.04 -36.07 -27.23
C GLU A 198 -5.57 -36.13 -27.73
N HIS A 199 -4.82 -35.01 -27.64
CA HIS A 199 -3.41 -34.96 -27.98
C HIS A 199 -2.56 -34.52 -26.79
N PRO A 200 -1.47 -35.23 -26.45
CA PRO A 200 -0.64 -34.86 -25.32
C PRO A 200 0.07 -33.53 -25.57
N PHE A 201 0.21 -32.73 -24.52
CA PHE A 201 0.96 -31.47 -24.54
C PHE A 201 1.88 -31.36 -23.32
N THR A 202 2.88 -30.48 -23.43
CA THR A 202 3.88 -30.27 -22.39
C THR A 202 3.79 -28.86 -21.84
N LEU A 203 3.80 -28.74 -20.52
CA LEU A 203 3.98 -27.47 -19.81
C LEU A 203 5.40 -27.40 -19.27
N GLN A 204 6.07 -26.27 -19.47
CA GLN A 204 7.27 -25.96 -18.69
C GLN A 204 6.85 -25.24 -17.42
N CYS A 205 7.24 -25.81 -16.30
CA CYS A 205 6.90 -25.36 -14.97
C CYS A 205 8.16 -24.96 -14.21
N ARG A 206 7.98 -24.07 -13.24
CA ARG A 206 9.00 -23.66 -12.28
C ARG A 206 8.46 -23.86 -10.89
N LEU A 207 9.18 -24.61 -10.07
CA LEU A 207 8.96 -24.68 -8.63
C LEU A 207 10.02 -23.82 -7.94
N ARG A 208 9.60 -22.92 -7.05
CA ARG A 208 10.47 -21.99 -6.35
C ARG A 208 10.42 -22.26 -4.85
N ASN A 209 11.58 -22.21 -4.21
CA ASN A 209 11.71 -22.10 -2.77
C ASN A 209 11.72 -20.60 -2.40
N ASN A 210 10.76 -20.18 -1.57
CA ASN A 210 10.63 -18.79 -1.12
C ASN A 210 11.26 -18.52 0.24
N LEU A 211 11.76 -19.55 0.92
CA LEU A 211 12.43 -19.38 2.20
C LEU A 211 13.83 -18.80 2.00
N PRO A 212 14.22 -17.78 2.80
CA PRO A 212 15.50 -17.10 2.66
C PRO A 212 16.68 -17.84 3.31
N ALA A 213 16.41 -18.79 4.20
CA ALA A 213 17.43 -19.44 5.03
C ALA A 213 17.41 -20.98 4.98
N GLU A 214 16.40 -21.59 4.36
CA GLU A 214 16.17 -23.03 4.40
C GLU A 214 16.21 -23.63 3.00
N THR A 215 16.93 -24.74 2.84
CA THR A 215 16.85 -25.60 1.65
C THR A 215 15.66 -26.53 1.81
N LEU A 216 14.86 -26.67 0.76
CA LEU A 216 13.68 -27.54 0.76
C LEU A 216 13.91 -28.73 -0.16
N CYS A 217 13.56 -29.94 0.30
CA CYS A 217 13.59 -31.13 -0.55
C CYS A 217 12.18 -31.38 -1.08
N LEU A 218 11.95 -31.06 -2.35
CA LEU A 218 10.62 -30.98 -2.93
C LEU A 218 10.35 -32.14 -3.90
N SER A 219 9.14 -32.69 -3.84
CA SER A 219 8.61 -33.61 -4.85
C SER A 219 7.22 -33.16 -5.32
N LEU A 220 6.86 -33.54 -6.54
CA LEU A 220 5.55 -33.30 -7.11
C LEU A 220 4.86 -34.63 -7.34
N ALA A 221 3.65 -34.80 -6.82
CA ALA A 221 2.84 -36.01 -6.98
C ALA A 221 1.54 -35.72 -7.71
N ALA A 222 1.09 -36.68 -8.51
CA ALA A 222 -0.17 -36.67 -9.21
C ALA A 222 -1.31 -37.15 -8.29
N VAL A 223 -2.34 -36.32 -8.10
CA VAL A 223 -3.55 -36.66 -7.33
C VAL A 223 -4.70 -36.90 -8.29
N LYS A 224 -4.82 -38.15 -8.76
CA LYS A 224 -5.80 -38.55 -9.80
C LYS A 224 -7.24 -38.16 -9.47
N ALA A 225 -7.65 -38.29 -8.21
CA ALA A 225 -9.01 -37.95 -7.76
C ALA A 225 -9.35 -36.45 -7.85
N LYS A 226 -8.36 -35.58 -8.08
CA LYS A 226 -8.51 -34.12 -8.20
C LYS A 226 -8.29 -33.61 -9.63
N MET A 227 -8.08 -34.50 -10.60
CA MET A 227 -7.96 -34.13 -12.00
C MET A 227 -9.35 -33.89 -12.61
N GLY A 228 -9.45 -32.88 -13.47
CA GLY A 228 -10.62 -32.67 -14.33
C GLY A 228 -10.41 -33.31 -15.71
N ASP A 229 -10.80 -32.59 -16.76
CA ASP A 229 -10.69 -33.04 -18.15
C ASP A 229 -9.27 -32.96 -18.73
N VAL A 230 -8.30 -32.49 -17.95
CA VAL A 230 -6.87 -32.48 -18.31
C VAL A 230 -6.14 -33.42 -17.36
N LEU A 231 -5.69 -34.55 -17.90
CA LEU A 231 -5.03 -35.60 -17.14
C LEU A 231 -3.52 -35.46 -17.21
N ILE A 232 -2.80 -35.74 -16.13
CA ILE A 232 -1.33 -35.84 -16.19
C ILE A 232 -0.91 -37.17 -16.84
N CYS A 233 0.18 -37.15 -17.59
CA CYS A 233 0.72 -38.31 -18.29
C CYS A 233 2.15 -38.62 -17.85
N GLY A 234 2.47 -39.92 -17.76
CA GLY A 234 3.82 -40.43 -17.56
C GLY A 234 4.36 -40.39 -16.13
N ILE A 235 3.92 -39.43 -15.30
CA ILE A 235 4.45 -39.23 -13.95
C ILE A 235 3.38 -39.43 -12.87
N THR A 236 3.69 -40.28 -11.89
CA THR A 236 2.91 -40.37 -10.63
C THR A 236 3.57 -39.55 -9.53
N GLU A 237 4.90 -39.55 -9.50
CA GLU A 237 5.71 -38.70 -8.63
C GLU A 237 6.98 -38.27 -9.37
N LEU A 238 7.37 -37.02 -9.19
CA LEU A 238 8.57 -36.40 -9.73
C LEU A 238 9.38 -35.84 -8.56
N ILE A 239 10.57 -36.40 -8.33
CA ILE A 239 11.49 -35.92 -7.30
C ILE A 239 12.32 -34.78 -7.89
N LEU A 240 12.18 -33.59 -7.32
CA LEU A 240 12.96 -32.42 -7.73
C LEU A 240 14.22 -32.24 -6.87
N GLY A 241 14.22 -32.82 -5.67
CA GLY A 241 15.37 -32.82 -4.76
C GLY A 241 15.52 -31.50 -4.01
N ASP A 242 16.75 -31.22 -3.60
CA ASP A 242 17.09 -30.05 -2.79
C ASP A 242 17.07 -28.76 -3.62
N VAL A 243 16.17 -27.84 -3.24
CA VAL A 243 16.06 -26.50 -3.80
C VAL A 243 16.57 -25.50 -2.78
N ALA A 244 17.72 -24.88 -3.09
CA ALA A 244 18.39 -23.91 -2.22
C ALA A 244 17.50 -22.69 -1.89
N PRO A 245 17.82 -21.94 -0.81
CA PRO A 245 17.06 -20.75 -0.43
C PRO A 245 16.91 -19.77 -1.60
N LEU A 246 15.70 -19.26 -1.81
CA LEU A 246 15.35 -18.31 -2.88
C LEU A 246 15.66 -18.78 -4.32
N HIS A 247 15.97 -20.07 -4.52
CA HIS A 247 16.21 -20.67 -5.83
C HIS A 247 14.96 -21.35 -6.40
N SER A 248 15.04 -21.71 -7.67
CA SER A 248 13.97 -22.43 -8.37
C SER A 248 14.53 -23.53 -9.24
N VAL A 249 13.71 -24.53 -9.51
CA VAL A 249 13.99 -25.62 -10.43
C VAL A 249 12.92 -25.64 -11.52
N ASP A 250 13.37 -25.77 -12.77
CA ASP A 250 12.50 -25.84 -13.94
C ASP A 250 12.38 -27.29 -14.40
N PHE A 251 11.18 -27.70 -14.77
CA PHE A 251 10.88 -29.07 -15.21
C PHE A 251 9.70 -29.09 -16.17
N GLU A 252 9.50 -30.23 -16.82
CA GLU A 252 8.43 -30.44 -17.77
C GLU A 252 7.36 -31.38 -17.19
N LEU A 253 6.09 -31.03 -17.40
CA LEU A 253 4.95 -31.88 -17.08
C LEU A 253 4.18 -32.16 -18.37
N HIS A 254 3.81 -33.43 -18.57
CA HIS A 254 3.02 -33.85 -19.72
C HIS A 254 1.57 -34.05 -19.30
N PHE A 255 0.66 -33.58 -20.14
CA PHE A 255 -0.77 -33.66 -19.92
C PHE A 255 -1.50 -34.17 -21.17
N PHE A 256 -2.70 -34.70 -20.97
CA PHE A 256 -3.59 -35.19 -22.01
C PHE A 256 -5.00 -34.64 -21.76
N PRO A 257 -5.49 -33.72 -22.62
CA PRO A 257 -6.81 -33.13 -22.51
C PRO A 257 -7.86 -34.06 -23.15
N LEU A 258 -9.00 -34.24 -22.51
CA LEU A 258 -10.08 -35.11 -22.97
C LEU A 258 -11.12 -34.39 -23.82
N LEU A 259 -11.36 -33.09 -23.56
CA LEU A 259 -12.42 -32.31 -24.18
C LEU A 259 -11.90 -30.96 -24.66
N ALA A 260 -12.47 -30.44 -25.74
CA ALA A 260 -12.29 -29.05 -26.16
C ALA A 260 -12.93 -28.08 -25.15
N GLY A 261 -12.45 -26.85 -25.09
CA GLY A 261 -12.93 -25.80 -24.19
C GLY A 261 -11.86 -25.24 -23.25
N LEU A 262 -12.28 -24.38 -22.32
CA LEU A 262 -11.40 -23.78 -21.32
C LEU A 262 -11.36 -24.67 -20.08
N HIS A 263 -10.18 -25.18 -19.74
CA HIS A 263 -9.99 -26.15 -18.67
C HIS A 263 -8.94 -25.69 -17.65
N ASN A 264 -9.19 -25.96 -16.37
CA ASN A 264 -8.18 -25.80 -15.32
C ASN A 264 -7.26 -27.04 -15.30
N VAL A 265 -5.95 -26.81 -15.17
CA VAL A 265 -4.98 -27.89 -14.92
C VAL A 265 -4.87 -28.10 -13.41
N THR A 266 -5.40 -29.21 -12.92
CA THR A 266 -5.50 -29.55 -11.49
C THR A 266 -4.91 -30.92 -11.19
N GLY A 267 -4.99 -31.37 -9.93
CA GLY A 267 -4.58 -32.72 -9.55
C GLY A 267 -3.08 -32.89 -9.34
N LEU A 268 -2.40 -31.84 -8.89
CA LEU A 268 -1.01 -31.88 -8.47
C LEU A 268 -0.90 -31.65 -6.96
N ARG A 269 0.10 -32.25 -6.33
CA ARG A 269 0.47 -32.02 -4.95
C ARG A 269 1.97 -31.82 -4.84
N ILE A 270 2.40 -30.79 -4.14
CA ILE A 270 3.81 -30.56 -3.81
C ILE A 270 4.03 -31.12 -2.40
N ASN A 271 5.06 -31.93 -2.21
CA ASN A 271 5.45 -32.46 -0.92
C ASN A 271 6.85 -31.97 -0.56
N GLU A 272 7.05 -31.63 0.71
CA GLU A 272 8.37 -31.32 1.27
C GLU A 272 8.80 -32.45 2.21
N ALA A 273 9.96 -33.04 1.93
CA ALA A 273 10.36 -34.31 2.54
C ALA A 273 10.74 -34.18 4.02
N HIS A 274 11.32 -33.07 4.46
CA HIS A 274 11.83 -32.93 5.84
C HIS A 274 10.72 -32.65 6.86
N SER A 275 9.76 -31.80 6.52
CA SER A 275 8.61 -31.44 7.33
C SER A 275 7.47 -32.46 7.20
N GLY A 276 7.45 -33.26 6.13
CA GLY A 276 6.35 -34.16 5.80
C GLY A 276 5.06 -33.44 5.39
N ILE A 277 5.12 -32.11 5.19
CA ILE A 277 3.98 -31.29 4.80
C ILE A 277 3.87 -31.33 3.28
N GLY A 278 2.65 -31.59 2.78
CA GLY A 278 2.34 -31.50 1.37
C GLY A 278 1.06 -30.72 1.11
N ARG A 279 1.08 -29.89 0.06
CA ARG A 279 -0.01 -29.02 -0.35
C ARG A 279 -0.50 -29.39 -1.74
N ASP A 280 -1.82 -29.49 -1.88
CA ASP A 280 -2.45 -29.64 -3.19
C ASP A 280 -2.44 -28.31 -3.95
N VAL A 281 -2.16 -28.38 -5.24
CA VAL A 281 -2.21 -27.24 -6.16
C VAL A 281 -3.65 -27.14 -6.66
N ASP A 282 -4.36 -26.09 -6.22
CA ASP A 282 -5.78 -25.91 -6.56
C ASP A 282 -6.00 -25.78 -8.07
N SER A 283 -5.21 -24.93 -8.73
CA SER A 283 -5.19 -24.79 -10.19
C SER A 283 -3.82 -24.28 -10.62
N LEU A 284 -3.08 -25.08 -11.39
CA LEU A 284 -1.76 -24.71 -11.90
C LEU A 284 -1.87 -23.60 -12.97
N THR A 285 -2.81 -23.73 -13.89
CA THR A 285 -3.08 -22.76 -14.95
C THR A 285 -4.43 -23.06 -15.62
N GLN A 286 -4.87 -22.17 -16.50
CA GLN A 286 -6.00 -22.39 -17.42
C GLN A 286 -5.49 -22.59 -18.83
N VAL A 287 -6.01 -23.60 -19.52
CA VAL A 287 -5.66 -23.94 -20.90
C VAL A 287 -6.89 -23.94 -21.77
N LEU A 288 -6.79 -23.35 -22.96
CA LEU A 288 -7.81 -23.45 -24.00
C LEU A 288 -7.45 -24.63 -24.91
N VAL A 289 -8.33 -25.62 -24.93
CA VAL A 289 -8.21 -26.82 -25.76
C VAL A 289 -9.11 -26.68 -26.98
N SER A 290 -8.54 -26.90 -28.16
CA SER A 290 -9.21 -26.86 -29.47
C SER A 290 -9.75 -28.22 -29.87
#